data_AF-A0A395YEC1-F1
#
_entry.id   AF-A0A395YEC1-F1
#
_cell.length_a   1.000
_cell.length_b   1.000
_cell.length_c   1.000
_cell.angle_alpha   90.00
_cell.angle_beta   90.00
_cell.angle_gamma   90.00
#
_symmetry.space_group_name_H-M   'P 1'
#
loop_
_entity.id
_entity.type
_entity.pdbx_description
1 polymer ?
#
loop_
_entity_poly.entity_id
_entity_poly.type
_entity_poly.pdbx_seq_one_letter_code
_entity_poly.pdbx_strand_id
1 'polypeptide(L)'
;MTDKVLDLAGVQLIWNKTKEYINSRCSGKSVYLRSIVVNKEDFGSTLTAYIQNSQVKQDSIVHIYFAESSIRMAQKASIIGSTEDGRIVLKALKLPEGNLTIDVIEIKQIGG
;
A
#
# COMPACT_ATOMS: atom_id res chain seq x y z
N MET A 1 8.67 14.67 -13.27
CA MET A 1 7.47 14.40 -12.45
C MET A 1 7.97 14.04 -11.07
N THR A 2 7.61 14.81 -10.05
CA THR A 2 8.15 14.65 -8.70
C THR A 2 7.32 13.61 -7.96
N ASP A 3 7.90 12.44 -7.71
CA ASP A 3 7.32 11.38 -6.87
C ASP A 3 7.04 11.96 -5.47
N LYS A 4 5.78 12.28 -5.15
CA LYS A 4 5.40 12.68 -3.80
C LYS A 4 5.27 11.41 -2.96
N VAL A 5 6.36 10.98 -2.34
CA VAL A 5 6.33 9.90 -1.34
C VAL A 5 5.75 10.50 -0.04
N LEU A 6 4.59 9.99 0.40
CA LEU A 6 4.08 10.29 1.74
C LEU A 6 4.66 9.23 2.68
N ASP A 7 5.63 9.64 3.51
CA ASP A 7 6.30 8.80 4.50
C ASP A 7 5.67 9.08 5.87
N LEU A 8 4.88 8.13 6.36
CA LEU A 8 4.32 8.17 7.71
C LEU A 8 4.49 6.76 8.30
N ALA A 9 5.30 6.64 9.36
CA ALA A 9 5.44 5.45 10.19
C ALA A 9 5.85 4.15 9.47
N GLY A 10 6.81 4.23 8.53
CA GLY A 10 7.41 3.03 7.90
C GLY A 10 6.66 2.46 6.70
N VAL A 11 5.52 3.05 6.31
CA VAL A 11 4.85 2.74 5.05
C VAL A 11 5.04 3.89 4.08
N GLN A 12 5.64 3.61 2.93
CA GLN A 12 5.76 4.59 1.85
C GLN A 12 4.67 4.32 0.81
N LEU A 13 3.77 5.28 0.67
CA LEU A 13 2.81 5.27 -0.43
C LEU A 13 3.50 5.82 -1.68
N ILE A 14 3.77 4.94 -2.63
CA ILE A 14 4.47 5.30 -3.87
C ILE A 14 3.41 5.53 -4.95
N TRP A 15 3.11 6.81 -5.15
CA TRP A 15 2.21 7.26 -6.19
C TRP A 15 2.99 7.36 -7.48
N ASN A 16 2.71 6.42 -8.40
CA ASN A 16 3.16 6.45 -9.79
C ASN A 16 4.57 5.90 -10.05
N LYS A 17 4.72 4.57 -10.05
CA LYS A 17 5.85 3.91 -10.72
C LYS A 17 5.36 2.81 -11.63
N THR A 18 5.87 2.78 -12.86
CA THR A 18 5.53 1.77 -13.87
C THR A 18 5.94 0.36 -13.42
N LYS A 19 5.26 -0.67 -13.92
CA LYS A 19 5.53 -2.08 -13.60
C LYS A 19 7.01 -2.48 -13.81
N GLU A 20 7.70 -1.84 -14.77
CA GLU A 20 9.13 -2.03 -15.04
C GLU A 20 10.03 -1.56 -13.88
N TYR A 21 9.67 -0.46 -13.22
CA TYR A 21 10.43 0.03 -12.07
C TYR A 21 10.30 -0.90 -10.86
N ILE A 22 9.11 -1.46 -10.65
CA ILE A 22 8.82 -2.38 -9.55
C ILE A 22 9.69 -3.63 -9.67
N ASN A 23 9.79 -4.22 -10.88
CA ASN A 23 10.56 -5.45 -11.11
C ASN A 23 12.09 -5.28 -10.99
N SER A 24 12.65 -4.08 -11.22
CA SER A 24 14.11 -3.88 -11.22
C SER A 24 14.73 -3.68 -9.83
N ARG A 25 13.93 -3.27 -8.81
CA ARG A 25 14.40 -3.11 -7.42
C ARG A 25 14.19 -4.35 -6.54
N CYS A 26 13.67 -5.45 -7.09
CA CYS A 26 13.40 -6.69 -6.36
C CYS A 26 14.64 -7.52 -5.98
N SER A 27 15.76 -6.89 -5.60
CA SER A 27 17.03 -7.61 -5.33
C SER A 27 17.31 -7.83 -3.82
N GLY A 28 16.29 -8.16 -3.01
CA GLY A 28 16.43 -8.44 -1.58
C GLY A 28 15.44 -9.50 -1.06
N LYS A 29 15.46 -9.80 0.25
CA LYS A 29 14.45 -10.64 0.96
C LYS A 29 13.09 -9.92 1.08
N SER A 30 12.55 -9.51 -0.05
CA SER A 30 11.27 -8.81 -0.13
C SER A 30 10.16 -9.79 -0.48
N VAL A 31 9.02 -9.67 0.17
CA VAL A 31 7.79 -10.40 -0.19
C VAL A 31 6.93 -9.49 -1.05
N TYR A 32 6.41 -10.04 -2.14
CA TYR A 32 5.57 -9.30 -3.09
C TYR A 32 4.15 -9.85 -3.08
N LEU A 33 3.18 -8.98 -2.80
CA LEU A 33 1.76 -9.26 -3.00
C LEU A 33 1.31 -8.56 -4.28
N ARG A 34 0.51 -9.24 -5.10
CA ARG A 34 0.12 -8.72 -6.42
C ARG A 34 -1.40 -8.82 -6.58
N SER A 35 -1.95 -7.91 -7.40
CA SER A 35 -3.37 -7.93 -7.77
C SER A 35 -4.30 -7.92 -6.55
N ILE A 36 -4.02 -7.03 -5.59
CA ILE A 36 -4.85 -6.88 -4.39
C ILE A 36 -5.96 -5.88 -4.70
N VAL A 37 -7.20 -6.24 -4.39
CA VAL A 37 -8.35 -5.34 -4.48
C VAL A 37 -8.82 -5.05 -3.07
N VAL A 38 -8.85 -3.76 -2.72
CA VAL A 38 -9.44 -3.27 -1.47
C VAL A 38 -10.79 -2.68 -1.82
N ASN A 39 -11.86 -3.31 -1.36
CA ASN A 39 -13.21 -2.86 -1.66
C ASN A 39 -13.51 -1.60 -0.86
N LYS A 40 -14.36 -0.72 -1.39
CA LYS A 40 -14.80 0.47 -0.63
C LYS A 40 -15.45 0.07 0.70
N GLU A 41 -16.11 -1.08 0.73
CA GLU A 41 -16.84 -1.62 1.87
C GLU A 41 -15.90 -2.05 3.00
N ASP A 42 -14.67 -2.46 2.66
CA ASP A 42 -13.65 -2.86 3.64
C ASP A 42 -13.20 -1.69 4.53
N PHE A 43 -13.36 -0.45 4.06
CA PHE A 43 -13.08 0.75 4.86
C PHE A 43 -14.15 0.98 5.94
N GLY A 44 -15.39 0.54 5.69
CA GLY A 44 -16.52 0.68 6.60
C GLY A 44 -16.73 2.11 7.13
N SER A 45 -17.31 2.19 8.33
CA SER A 45 -17.53 3.45 9.06
C SER A 45 -16.26 4.03 9.70
N THR A 46 -15.24 3.20 9.90
CA THR A 46 -13.95 3.59 10.51
C THR A 46 -12.95 4.13 9.48
N LEU A 47 -13.33 4.14 8.20
CA LEU A 47 -12.47 4.51 7.08
C LEU A 47 -11.12 3.77 7.10
N THR A 48 -11.11 2.52 7.56
CA THR A 48 -9.88 1.75 7.75
C THR A 48 -10.06 0.35 7.18
N ALA A 49 -9.25 0.01 6.19
CA ALA A 49 -9.20 -1.31 5.57
C ALA A 49 -7.93 -2.06 6.00
N TYR A 50 -7.99 -3.39 5.99
CA TYR A 50 -6.89 -4.24 6.44
C TYR A 50 -6.52 -5.26 5.36
N ILE A 51 -5.22 -5.38 5.07
CA ILE A 51 -4.68 -6.41 4.19
C ILE A 51 -3.87 -7.36 5.06
N GLN A 52 -4.41 -8.56 5.29
CA GLN A 52 -3.79 -9.57 6.14
C GLN A 52 -2.60 -10.22 5.43
N ASN A 53 -1.44 -10.23 6.09
CA ASN A 53 -0.27 -10.95 5.61
C ASN A 53 0.72 -11.24 6.74
N SER A 54 0.94 -12.52 7.06
CA SER A 54 1.82 -12.97 8.14
C SER A 54 3.30 -12.62 7.94
N GLN A 55 3.70 -12.18 6.75
CA GLN A 55 5.08 -11.74 6.48
C GLN A 55 5.31 -10.29 6.89
N VAL A 56 4.24 -9.52 7.15
CA VAL A 56 4.31 -8.16 7.67
C VAL A 56 4.57 -8.22 9.17
N LYS A 57 5.69 -7.65 9.59
CA LYS A 57 6.05 -7.45 10.99
C LYS A 57 5.94 -5.96 11.33
N GLN A 58 5.92 -5.63 12.62
CA GLN A 58 5.79 -4.26 13.12
C GLN A 58 6.88 -3.30 12.59
N ASP A 59 8.04 -3.82 12.23
CA ASP A 59 9.20 -3.09 11.69
C ASP A 59 9.37 -3.25 10.17
N SER A 60 8.44 -3.93 9.49
CA SER A 60 8.53 -4.11 8.04
C SER A 60 8.27 -2.79 7.30
N ILE A 61 9.12 -2.49 6.32
CA ILE A 61 8.90 -1.37 5.42
C ILE A 61 8.01 -1.85 4.29
N VAL A 62 6.85 -1.21 4.11
CA VAL A 62 5.89 -1.59 3.07
C VAL A 62 5.78 -0.49 2.04
N HIS A 63 5.91 -0.86 0.76
CA HIS A 63 5.64 0.00 -0.37
C HIS A 63 4.39 -0.47 -1.09
N ILE A 64 3.43 0.43 -1.29
CA ILE A 64 2.15 0.12 -1.94
C ILE A 64 2.09 0.85 -3.27
N TYR A 65 1.90 0.08 -4.34
CA TYR A 65 1.81 0.55 -5.72
C TYR A 65 0.37 0.38 -6.22
N PHE A 66 -0.39 1.47 -6.24
CA PHE A 66 -1.75 1.47 -6.77
C PHE A 66 -1.77 1.36 -8.29
N ALA A 67 -2.79 0.68 -8.82
CA ALA A 67 -3.06 0.68 -10.26
C ALA A 67 -3.42 2.10 -10.73
N GLU A 68 -3.08 2.43 -11.97
CA GLU A 68 -3.24 3.78 -12.53
C GLU A 68 -4.67 4.34 -12.36
N SER A 69 -5.67 3.50 -12.60
CA SER A 69 -7.10 3.83 -12.44
C SER A 69 -7.48 4.18 -11.00
N SER A 70 -6.76 3.65 -10.01
CA SER A 70 -7.02 3.84 -8.58
C SER A 70 -6.18 4.94 -7.93
N ILE A 71 -5.10 5.42 -8.59
CA ILE A 71 -4.21 6.46 -8.04
C ILE A 71 -4.99 7.73 -7.68
N ARG A 72 -5.77 8.29 -8.63
CA ARG A 72 -6.54 9.53 -8.38
C ARG A 72 -7.55 9.35 -7.25
N MET A 73 -8.16 8.18 -7.16
CA MET A 73 -9.15 7.86 -6.15
C MET A 73 -8.53 7.76 -4.76
N ALA A 74 -7.41 7.05 -4.64
CA ALA A 74 -6.68 6.92 -3.39
C ALA A 74 -6.04 8.26 -2.95
N GLN A 75 -5.64 9.12 -3.89
CA GLN A 75 -5.22 10.49 -3.58
C GLN A 75 -6.38 11.36 -3.06
N LYS A 76 -7.56 11.31 -3.70
CA LYS A 76 -8.76 12.02 -3.24
C LYS A 76 -9.24 11.54 -1.87
N ALA A 77 -9.11 10.24 -1.60
CA ALA A 77 -9.44 9.61 -0.32
C ALA A 77 -8.40 9.92 0.78
N SER A 78 -7.24 10.50 0.39
CA SER A 78 -6.07 10.73 1.22
C SER A 78 -5.71 9.49 2.04
N ILE A 79 -5.47 8.39 1.34
CA ILE A 79 -5.04 7.13 1.96
C ILE A 79 -3.69 7.33 2.65
N ILE A 80 -3.59 6.80 3.86
CA ILE A 80 -2.39 6.68 4.68
C ILE A 80 -2.21 5.20 4.98
N GLY A 81 -0.98 4.70 4.87
CA GLY A 81 -0.64 3.32 5.21
C GLY A 81 0.08 3.25 6.56
N SER A 82 -0.14 2.18 7.30
CA SER A 82 0.68 1.78 8.44
C SER A 82 0.78 0.26 8.50
N THR A 83 1.78 -0.26 9.19
CA THR A 83 1.94 -1.70 9.45
C THR A 83 1.56 -2.03 10.89
N GLU A 84 0.92 -3.19 11.05
CA GLU A 84 0.74 -3.84 12.33
C GLU A 84 1.17 -5.30 12.18
N ASP A 85 1.51 -5.98 13.28
CA ASP A 85 1.99 -7.36 13.21
C ASP A 85 0.97 -8.26 12.50
N GLY A 86 1.38 -8.85 11.37
CA GLY A 86 0.56 -9.68 10.50
C GLY A 86 -0.37 -8.94 9.52
N ARG A 87 -0.36 -7.60 9.43
CA ARG A 87 -1.26 -6.87 8.52
C ARG A 87 -0.79 -5.47 8.11
N ILE A 88 -1.25 -5.05 6.94
CA ILE A 88 -1.14 -3.67 6.46
C ILE A 88 -2.46 -2.98 6.73
N VAL A 89 -2.39 -1.81 7.35
CA VAL A 89 -3.54 -0.96 7.66
C VAL A 89 -3.58 0.17 6.65
N LEU A 90 -4.70 0.32 5.96
CA LEU A 90 -4.97 1.42 5.04
C LEU A 90 -6.06 2.30 5.66
N LYS A 91 -5.67 3.48 6.12
CA LYS A 91 -6.59 4.47 6.68
C LYS A 91 -6.89 5.53 5.63
N ALA A 92 -8.16 5.79 5.37
CA ALA A 92 -8.61 6.88 4.53
C ALA A 92 -9.09 8.06 5.39
N LEU A 93 -8.86 9.29 4.92
CA LEU A 93 -9.54 10.46 5.52
C LEU A 93 -10.94 10.65 4.95
N LYS A 94 -11.19 10.13 3.75
CA LYS A 94 -12.50 10.13 3.10
C LYS A 94 -12.72 8.79 2.41
N LEU A 95 -13.95 8.28 2.44
CA LEU A 95 -14.30 7.05 1.74
C LEU A 95 -13.95 7.16 0.24
N PRO A 96 -13.23 6.18 -0.34
CA PRO A 96 -12.93 6.19 -1.77
C PRO A 96 -14.21 6.06 -2.60
N GLU A 97 -14.21 6.70 -3.78
CA GLU A 97 -15.37 6.72 -4.70
C GLU A 97 -15.71 5.32 -5.27
N GLY A 98 -14.82 4.34 -5.08
CA GLY A 98 -14.96 2.96 -5.53
C GLY A 98 -13.86 2.06 -4.97
N ASN A 99 -13.70 0.88 -5.58
CA ASN A 99 -12.68 -0.08 -5.16
C ASN A 99 -11.28 0.40 -5.55
N LEU A 100 -10.33 0.20 -4.65
CA LEU A 100 -8.92 0.50 -4.89
C LEU A 100 -8.20 -0.76 -5.35
N THR A 101 -7.65 -0.71 -6.55
CA THR A 101 -6.81 -1.78 -7.09
C THR A 101 -5.35 -1.45 -6.81
N ILE A 102 -4.65 -2.40 -6.22
CA ILE A 102 -3.23 -2.34 -5.92
C ILE A 102 -2.52 -3.35 -6.82
N ASP A 103 -1.65 -2.84 -7.69
CA ASP A 103 -0.87 -3.68 -8.61
C ASP A 103 0.12 -4.54 -7.81
N VAL A 104 0.89 -3.91 -6.92
CA VAL A 104 1.93 -4.56 -6.13
C VAL A 104 2.02 -3.96 -4.73
N ILE A 105 2.26 -4.82 -3.75
CA ILE A 105 2.76 -4.45 -2.43
C ILE A 105 4.13 -5.11 -2.27
N GLU A 106 5.14 -4.33 -1.97
CA GLU A 106 6.46 -4.81 -1.60
C GLU A 106 6.62 -4.70 -0.08
N ILE A 107 6.91 -5.82 0.58
CA ILE A 107 7.18 -5.89 2.01
C ILE A 107 8.68 -6.17 2.16
N LYS A 108 9.43 -5.21 2.69
CA LYS A 108 10.85 -5.36 3.01
C LYS A 108 10.99 -5.67 4.50
N GLN A 109 11.52 -6.85 4.79
CA GLN A 109 11.89 -7.21 6.15
C GLN A 109 13.22 -6.53 6.49
N ILE A 110 13.21 -5.65 7.50
CA ILE A 110 14.46 -5.12 8.06
C ILE A 110 15.02 -6.21 8.98
N GLY A 111 15.91 -7.05 8.44
CA GLY A 111 16.81 -7.97 9.16
C GLY A 111 16.34 -8.61 10.47
N GLY A 112 16.07 -9.92 10.41
CA GLY A 112 16.23 -10.79 11.58
C GLY A 112 17.69 -11.06 11.90
#